data_AF-A0A2E0M710-F1
#
_entry.id   AF-A0A2E0M710-F1
#
_cell.length_a   1.000
_cell.length_b   1.000
_cell.length_c   1.000
_cell.angle_alpha   90.00
_cell.angle_beta   90.00
_cell.angle_gamma   90.00
#
_symmetry.space_group_name_H-M   'P 1'
#
loop_
_entity.id
_entity.type
_entity.pdbx_description
1 polymer ?
#
loop_
_entity_poly.entity_id
_entity_poly.type
_entity_poly.pdbx_seq_one_letter_code
_entity_poly.pdbx_strand_id
1 'polypeptide(L)'
;MLKILICTISRNNAKRLKNWNRQLNTLLDSLLENYSVELSIYENDSTDGTDRILKRYAEELSKRCTTTFTSTKLGTEHLIGKEGARVKNIAAARNNCLEQASDLNSFDKIIFIETDVIYNPSDVLTLLHHPGDIVSGYTTNAMGEFYDAWATRKTSEETWWNHGIPQQETPVWSTFNGVCVYNSKPFCEGARFAGINPRTNEIDCDTTVICEVFRSMKSSEIIMLPINVRHPPNTFKERLYYLKQRLLGRGA
;
A
#
# COMPACT_ATOMS: atom_id res chain seq x y z
N MET A 1 25.10 -0.33 -0.18
CA MET A 1 23.98 -1.07 -0.79
C MET A 1 22.73 -0.60 -0.07
N LEU A 2 21.73 -0.06 -0.78
CA LEU A 2 20.51 0.40 -0.11
C LEU A 2 19.75 -0.80 0.48
N LYS A 3 19.15 -0.60 1.65
CA LYS A 3 18.33 -1.57 2.34
C LYS A 3 16.86 -1.16 2.26
N ILE A 4 16.02 -2.08 1.83
CA ILE A 4 14.59 -1.85 1.55
C ILE A 4 13.75 -2.74 2.45
N LEU A 5 12.76 -2.16 3.11
CA LEU A 5 11.70 -2.90 3.79
C LEU A 5 10.46 -2.91 2.90
N ILE A 6 9.90 -4.08 2.63
CA ILE A 6 8.58 -4.19 1.98
C ILE A 6 7.58 -4.64 3.04
N CYS A 7 6.56 -3.82 3.25
CA CYS A 7 5.46 -4.04 4.18
C CYS A 7 4.19 -4.44 3.43
N THR A 8 3.48 -5.41 3.97
CA THR A 8 2.17 -5.85 3.47
C THR A 8 1.26 -6.18 4.65
N ILE A 9 0.09 -5.54 4.67
CA ILE A 9 -1.00 -5.93 5.58
C ILE A 9 -2.09 -6.67 4.81
N SER A 10 -2.78 -7.60 5.47
CA SER A 10 -3.87 -8.35 4.84
C SER A 10 -4.91 -8.80 5.86
N ARG A 11 -6.17 -8.82 5.41
CA ARG A 11 -7.30 -9.40 6.14
C ARG A 11 -8.36 -9.86 5.14
N ASN A 12 -8.81 -11.10 5.26
CA ASN A 12 -9.88 -11.68 4.42
C ASN A 12 -9.66 -11.51 2.90
N ASN A 13 -8.43 -11.75 2.43
CA ASN A 13 -8.04 -11.49 1.06
C ASN A 13 -7.50 -12.74 0.31
N ALA A 14 -7.87 -13.95 0.73
CA ALA A 14 -7.33 -15.21 0.23
C ALA A 14 -7.39 -15.33 -1.31
N LYS A 15 -8.44 -14.78 -1.93
CA LYS A 15 -8.68 -14.82 -3.38
C LYS A 15 -7.67 -14.01 -4.20
N ARG A 16 -6.99 -13.02 -3.60
CA ARG A 16 -6.04 -12.12 -4.30
C ARG A 16 -4.58 -12.52 -4.10
N LEU A 17 -4.29 -13.28 -3.03
CA LEU A 17 -2.92 -13.61 -2.63
C LEU A 17 -2.09 -14.33 -3.70
N LYS A 18 -2.71 -15.13 -4.58
CA LYS A 18 -1.97 -15.76 -5.70
C LYS A 18 -1.35 -14.71 -6.63
N ASN A 19 -2.09 -13.64 -6.94
CA ASN A 19 -1.59 -12.58 -7.80
C ASN A 19 -0.55 -11.73 -7.06
N TRP A 20 -0.83 -11.37 -5.81
CA TRP A 20 0.11 -10.65 -4.96
C TRP A 20 1.46 -11.39 -4.86
N ASN A 21 1.46 -12.68 -4.54
CA ASN A 21 2.69 -13.48 -4.41
C ASN A 21 3.49 -13.52 -5.71
N ARG A 22 2.81 -13.64 -6.86
CA ARG A 22 3.48 -13.62 -8.17
C ARG A 22 4.14 -12.27 -8.44
N GLN A 23 3.42 -11.16 -8.27
CA GLN A 23 3.95 -9.81 -8.50
C GLN A 23 5.13 -9.52 -7.55
N LEU A 24 5.01 -9.92 -6.29
CA LEU A 24 6.07 -9.74 -5.30
C LEU A 24 7.32 -10.56 -5.63
N ASN A 25 7.17 -11.81 -6.07
CA ASN A 25 8.33 -12.62 -6.50
C ASN A 25 9.05 -11.98 -7.69
N THR A 26 8.32 -11.48 -8.67
CA THR A 26 8.92 -10.75 -9.81
C THR A 26 9.60 -9.45 -9.38
N LEU A 27 9.00 -8.71 -8.44
CA LEU A 27 9.64 -7.53 -7.86
C LEU A 27 10.95 -7.90 -7.14
N LEU A 28 10.95 -8.96 -6.35
CA LEU A 28 12.14 -9.45 -5.66
C LEU A 28 13.24 -9.92 -6.61
N ASP A 29 12.88 -10.52 -7.76
CA ASP A 29 13.86 -10.88 -8.80
C ASP A 29 14.66 -9.64 -9.21
N SER A 30 14.00 -8.49 -9.38
CA SER A 30 14.67 -7.24 -9.76
C SER A 30 15.39 -6.55 -8.59
N LEU A 31 14.83 -6.60 -7.38
CA LEU A 31 15.41 -5.89 -6.24
C LEU A 31 16.66 -6.56 -5.69
N LEU A 32 16.67 -7.90 -5.59
CA LEU A 32 17.75 -8.65 -4.94
C LEU A 32 19.07 -8.61 -5.72
N GLU A 33 19.06 -8.13 -6.97
CA GLU A 33 20.28 -7.89 -7.74
C GLU A 33 21.12 -6.73 -7.18
N ASN A 34 20.47 -5.72 -6.58
CA ASN A 34 21.13 -4.45 -6.25
C ASN A 34 20.87 -3.96 -4.80
N TYR A 35 19.94 -4.61 -4.08
CA TYR A 35 19.48 -4.16 -2.77
C TYR A 35 19.46 -5.30 -1.76
N SER A 36 19.66 -4.94 -0.49
CA SER A 36 19.26 -5.80 0.63
C SER A 36 17.77 -5.59 0.88
N VAL A 37 16.99 -6.66 0.88
CA VAL A 37 15.53 -6.58 1.05
C VAL A 37 15.12 -7.36 2.28
N GLU A 38 14.19 -6.78 3.04
CA GLU A 38 13.44 -7.45 4.09
C GLU A 38 11.95 -7.36 3.80
N LEU A 39 11.22 -8.44 4.10
CA LEU A 39 9.78 -8.52 3.96
C LEU A 39 9.11 -8.59 5.33
N SER A 40 8.12 -7.73 5.54
CA SER A 40 7.24 -7.78 6.69
C SER A 40 5.80 -8.00 6.22
N ILE A 41 5.20 -9.09 6.67
CA ILE A 41 3.84 -9.49 6.32
C ILE A 41 3.03 -9.56 7.62
N TYR A 42 2.01 -8.72 7.74
CA TYR A 42 1.12 -8.70 8.88
C TYR A 42 -0.30 -9.07 8.49
N GLU A 43 -0.90 -9.98 9.25
CA GLU A 43 -2.28 -10.41 9.09
C GLU A 43 -3.00 -10.35 10.44
N ASN A 44 -4.28 -9.99 10.41
CA ASN A 44 -5.13 -10.11 11.58
C ASN A 44 -6.56 -10.53 11.24
N ASP A 45 -7.13 -11.36 12.11
CA ASP A 45 -8.56 -11.67 12.17
C ASP A 45 -9.19 -12.18 10.86
N SER A 46 -8.43 -12.82 9.96
CA SER A 46 -9.01 -13.46 8.79
C SER A 46 -9.78 -14.73 9.14
N THR A 47 -10.85 -14.97 8.38
CA THR A 47 -11.75 -16.14 8.47
C THR A 47 -11.85 -16.91 7.14
N ASP A 48 -11.18 -16.45 6.08
CA ASP A 48 -11.21 -17.05 4.73
C ASP A 48 -9.96 -17.87 4.38
N GLY A 49 -9.07 -18.09 5.35
CA GLY A 49 -7.80 -18.81 5.16
C GLY A 49 -6.64 -17.96 4.62
N THR A 50 -6.78 -16.64 4.58
CA THR A 50 -5.69 -15.68 4.27
C THR A 50 -4.44 -15.96 5.08
N ASP A 51 -4.58 -16.16 6.40
CA ASP A 51 -3.50 -16.47 7.34
C ASP A 51 -2.68 -17.70 6.91
N ARG A 52 -3.34 -18.81 6.61
CA ARG A 52 -2.69 -20.05 6.17
C ARG A 52 -1.96 -19.88 4.84
N ILE A 53 -2.54 -19.13 3.90
CA ILE A 53 -1.93 -18.90 2.59
C ILE A 53 -0.69 -18.00 2.73
N LEU A 54 -0.79 -16.91 3.50
CA LEU A 54 0.33 -16.01 3.75
C LEU A 54 1.46 -16.70 4.49
N LYS A 55 1.15 -17.56 5.49
CA LYS A 55 2.17 -18.35 6.19
C LYS A 55 3.01 -19.18 5.21
N ARG A 56 2.36 -19.92 4.31
CA ARG A 56 3.05 -20.72 3.30
C ARG A 56 3.90 -19.85 2.38
N TYR A 57 3.37 -18.72 1.90
CA TYR A 57 4.14 -17.82 1.03
C TYR A 57 5.31 -17.18 1.76
N ALA A 58 5.17 -16.82 3.04
CA ALA A 58 6.27 -16.31 3.85
C ALA A 58 7.39 -17.35 4.02
N GLU A 59 7.04 -18.64 4.23
CA GLU A 59 8.02 -19.75 4.27
C GLU A 59 8.75 -19.97 2.92
N GLU A 60 8.11 -19.67 1.80
CA GLU A 60 8.73 -19.70 0.48
C GLU A 60 9.65 -18.49 0.25
N LEU A 61 9.18 -17.29 0.62
CA LEU A 61 9.89 -16.03 0.46
C LEU A 61 11.11 -15.92 1.40
N SER A 62 11.06 -16.55 2.58
CA SER A 62 12.19 -16.57 3.53
C SER A 62 13.44 -17.26 2.99
N LYS A 63 13.30 -18.09 1.94
CA LYS A 63 14.43 -18.71 1.23
C LYS A 63 15.18 -17.71 0.35
N ARG A 64 14.59 -16.55 0.07
CA ARG A 64 15.12 -15.52 -0.83
C ARG A 64 15.68 -14.32 -0.07
N CYS A 65 15.02 -13.92 1.01
CA CYS A 65 15.38 -12.76 1.82
C CYS A 65 14.78 -12.85 3.22
N THR A 66 15.26 -12.05 4.17
CA THR A 66 14.68 -11.98 5.52
C THR A 66 13.19 -11.69 5.41
N THR A 67 12.37 -12.59 5.96
CA THR A 67 10.91 -12.50 5.86
C THR A 67 10.31 -12.77 7.23
N THR A 68 9.57 -11.79 7.74
CA THR A 68 8.83 -11.88 8.99
C THR A 68 7.34 -11.94 8.68
N PHE A 69 6.65 -12.93 9.23
CA PHE A 69 5.20 -13.07 9.13
C PHE A 69 4.57 -13.17 10.51
N THR A 70 3.59 -12.32 10.76
CA THR A 70 2.77 -12.35 11.97
C THR A 70 1.29 -12.45 11.59
N SER A 71 0.58 -13.36 12.24
CA SER A 71 -0.87 -13.50 12.20
C SER A 71 -1.42 -13.40 13.60
N THR A 72 -2.36 -12.49 13.83
CA THR A 72 -2.96 -12.26 15.15
C THR A 72 -4.48 -12.43 15.15
N LYS A 73 -5.03 -12.85 16.28
CA LYS A 73 -6.48 -12.87 16.52
C LYS A 73 -6.78 -11.81 17.58
N LEU A 74 -7.07 -10.59 17.13
CA LEU A 74 -7.37 -9.43 17.97
C LEU A 74 -8.87 -9.36 18.32
N GLY A 75 -9.72 -10.11 17.61
CA GLY A 75 -11.17 -10.10 17.83
C GLY A 75 -11.85 -8.82 17.36
N THR A 76 -11.22 -8.07 16.46
CA THR A 76 -11.79 -6.82 15.93
C THR A 76 -12.88 -7.11 14.90
N GLU A 77 -13.91 -6.27 14.84
CA GLU A 77 -14.91 -6.36 13.77
C GLU A 77 -14.29 -6.05 12.39
N HIS A 78 -14.80 -6.70 11.34
CA HIS A 78 -14.41 -6.40 9.98
C HIS A 78 -15.31 -5.29 9.42
N LEU A 79 -14.86 -4.04 9.58
CA LEU A 79 -15.57 -2.84 9.17
C LEU A 79 -15.22 -2.45 7.72
N ILE A 80 -16.21 -1.95 6.97
CA ILE A 80 -16.07 -1.50 5.58
C ILE A 80 -16.57 -0.05 5.49
N GLY A 81 -15.70 0.89 5.11
CA GLY A 81 -16.10 2.30 4.96
C GLY A 81 -15.11 3.29 5.56
N LYS A 82 -15.62 4.37 6.16
CA LYS A 82 -14.82 5.45 6.77
C LYS A 82 -14.94 5.52 8.29
N GLU A 83 -15.35 4.42 8.92
CA GLU A 83 -15.57 4.36 10.36
C GLU A 83 -14.25 4.60 11.11
N GLY A 84 -14.30 5.43 12.17
CA GLY A 84 -13.09 5.74 12.94
C GLY A 84 -12.39 4.50 13.52
N ALA A 85 -13.15 3.49 13.93
CA ALA A 85 -12.59 2.22 14.38
C ALA A 85 -11.86 1.47 13.25
N ARG A 86 -12.41 1.48 12.03
CA ARG A 86 -11.77 0.86 10.85
C ARG A 86 -10.41 1.49 10.57
N VAL A 87 -10.36 2.82 10.50
CA VAL A 87 -9.13 3.56 10.22
C VAL A 87 -8.08 3.30 11.30
N LYS A 88 -8.47 3.36 12.58
CA LYS A 88 -7.56 3.07 13.69
C LYS A 88 -7.00 1.64 13.63
N ASN A 89 -7.83 0.67 13.26
CA ASN A 89 -7.40 -0.73 13.12
C ASN A 89 -6.42 -0.91 11.96
N ILE A 90 -6.66 -0.26 10.81
CA ILE A 90 -5.74 -0.32 9.66
C ILE A 90 -4.42 0.37 10.00
N ALA A 91 -4.45 1.55 10.62
CA ALA A 91 -3.26 2.26 11.07
C ALA A 91 -2.43 1.40 12.04
N ALA A 92 -3.08 0.76 13.03
CA ALA A 92 -2.43 -0.15 13.95
C ALA A 92 -1.81 -1.35 13.22
N ALA A 93 -2.50 -1.94 12.25
CA ALA A 93 -1.96 -3.04 11.44
C ALA A 93 -0.73 -2.61 10.63
N ARG A 94 -0.73 -1.42 10.02
CA ARG A 94 0.45 -0.89 9.30
C ARG A 94 1.63 -0.63 10.23
N ASN A 95 1.38 -0.06 11.41
CA ASN A 95 2.41 0.13 12.42
C ASN A 95 2.96 -1.22 12.90
N ASN A 96 2.10 -2.19 13.25
CA ASN A 96 2.55 -3.54 13.62
C ASN A 96 3.34 -4.21 12.49
N CYS A 97 2.97 -3.95 11.23
CA CYS A 97 3.75 -4.40 10.09
C CYS A 97 5.14 -3.76 10.07
N LEU A 98 5.23 -2.45 10.29
CA LEU A 98 6.49 -1.72 10.34
C LEU A 98 7.40 -2.20 11.48
N GLU A 99 6.86 -2.40 12.68
CA GLU A 99 7.61 -2.80 13.88
C GLU A 99 8.19 -4.23 13.82
N GLN A 100 7.84 -5.03 12.82
CA GLN A 100 8.46 -6.34 12.58
C GLN A 100 9.84 -6.25 11.94
N ALA A 101 10.24 -5.06 11.49
CA ALA A 101 11.52 -4.84 10.83
C ALA A 101 12.69 -5.14 11.78
N SER A 102 13.76 -5.77 11.27
CA SER A 102 14.92 -6.17 12.09
C SER A 102 15.55 -4.99 12.85
N ASP A 103 15.66 -3.86 12.18
CA ASP A 103 16.12 -2.57 12.70
C ASP A 103 15.62 -1.49 11.74
N LEU A 104 14.59 -0.75 12.16
CA LEU A 104 13.96 0.28 11.34
C LEU A 104 14.95 1.36 10.89
N ASN A 105 15.97 1.67 11.71
CA ASN A 105 16.98 2.70 11.41
C ASN A 105 17.96 2.29 10.32
N SER A 106 17.99 1.00 9.95
CA SER A 106 18.91 0.46 8.94
C SER A 106 18.38 0.54 7.51
N PHE A 107 17.11 0.90 7.31
CA PHE A 107 16.48 0.96 6.00
C PHE A 107 16.63 2.35 5.37
N ASP A 108 16.77 2.40 4.05
CA ASP A 108 16.80 3.65 3.27
C ASP A 108 15.42 3.99 2.70
N LYS A 109 14.66 2.97 2.32
CA LYS A 109 13.32 3.09 1.75
C LYS A 109 12.39 2.02 2.33
N ILE A 110 11.11 2.37 2.46
CA ILE A 110 10.04 1.46 2.89
C ILE A 110 8.98 1.44 1.80
N ILE A 111 8.57 0.25 1.37
CA ILE A 111 7.52 0.06 0.34
C ILE A 111 6.31 -0.58 1.01
N PHE A 112 5.16 0.07 0.97
CA PHE A 112 3.89 -0.57 1.30
C PHE A 112 3.21 -1.08 0.04
N ILE A 113 2.81 -2.35 0.05
CA ILE A 113 2.09 -3.01 -1.04
C ILE A 113 0.81 -3.64 -0.50
N GLU A 114 -0.34 -3.23 -1.01
CA GLU A 114 -1.62 -3.86 -0.67
C GLU A 114 -1.78 -5.21 -1.37
N THR A 115 -2.41 -6.16 -0.67
CA THR A 115 -2.57 -7.53 -1.18
C THR A 115 -3.64 -7.67 -2.24
N ASP A 116 -4.54 -6.69 -2.36
CA ASP A 116 -5.67 -6.68 -3.28
C ASP A 116 -5.43 -5.84 -4.54
N VAL A 117 -4.24 -5.30 -4.79
CA VAL A 117 -3.96 -4.54 -6.02
C VAL A 117 -3.18 -5.33 -7.09
N ILE A 118 -3.31 -4.88 -8.33
CA ILE A 118 -2.57 -5.36 -9.50
C ILE A 118 -1.63 -4.24 -9.94
N TYR A 119 -0.33 -4.51 -9.99
CA TYR A 119 0.70 -3.54 -10.38
C TYR A 119 1.75 -4.23 -11.25
N ASN A 120 2.49 -3.43 -12.01
CA ASN A 120 3.66 -3.89 -12.75
C ASN A 120 4.90 -3.74 -11.84
N PRO A 121 5.62 -4.84 -11.53
CA PRO A 121 6.82 -4.79 -10.67
C PRO A 121 7.89 -3.80 -11.13
N SER A 122 8.08 -3.62 -12.45
CA SER A 122 9.07 -2.65 -12.98
C SER A 122 8.70 -1.20 -12.68
N ASP A 123 7.40 -0.88 -12.59
CA ASP A 123 6.96 0.46 -12.21
C ASP A 123 7.27 0.76 -10.75
N VAL A 124 7.30 -0.25 -9.87
CA VAL A 124 7.70 -0.08 -8.46
C VAL A 124 9.17 0.34 -8.33
N LEU A 125 10.04 -0.12 -9.23
CA LEU A 125 11.43 0.35 -9.28
C LEU A 125 11.49 1.84 -9.65
N THR A 126 10.63 2.29 -10.56
CA THR A 126 10.51 3.71 -10.92
C THR A 126 10.09 4.54 -9.70
N LEU A 127 9.10 4.07 -8.92
CA LEU A 127 8.70 4.70 -7.66
C LEU A 127 9.87 4.73 -6.65
N LEU A 128 10.62 3.63 -6.54
CA LEU A 128 11.73 3.47 -5.60
C LEU A 128 12.88 4.45 -5.87
N HIS A 129 13.20 4.68 -7.14
CA HIS A 129 14.31 5.56 -7.56
C HIS A 129 13.95 7.04 -7.53
N HIS A 130 12.68 7.37 -7.37
CA HIS A 130 12.24 8.76 -7.29
C HIS A 130 12.74 9.43 -5.99
N PRO A 131 13.23 10.69 -6.06
CA PRO A 131 13.82 11.38 -4.90
C PRO A 131 12.80 11.82 -3.84
N GLY A 132 11.50 11.82 -4.16
CA GLY A 132 10.43 12.23 -3.25
C GLY A 132 10.40 11.44 -1.94
N ASP A 133 9.84 12.08 -0.90
CA ASP A 133 9.69 11.50 0.43
C ASP A 133 8.58 10.45 0.50
N ILE A 134 7.51 10.67 -0.27
CA ILE A 134 6.41 9.72 -0.46
C ILE A 134 6.08 9.69 -1.94
N VAL A 135 6.15 8.51 -2.55
CA VAL A 135 5.97 8.34 -3.99
C VAL A 135 5.05 7.16 -4.27
N SER A 136 3.98 7.40 -5.02
CA SER A 136 3.03 6.36 -5.44
C SER A 136 2.62 6.55 -6.90
N GLY A 137 1.94 5.54 -7.45
CA GLY A 137 1.15 5.71 -8.67
C GLY A 137 -0.25 6.26 -8.34
N TYR A 138 -1.20 6.00 -9.24
CA TYR A 138 -2.63 6.19 -9.00
C TYR A 138 -3.37 4.87 -9.11
N THR A 139 -4.45 4.69 -8.33
CA THR A 139 -5.27 3.48 -8.43
C THR A 139 -6.50 3.70 -9.29
N THR A 140 -6.77 2.79 -10.21
CA THR A 140 -8.05 2.71 -10.93
C THR A 140 -8.88 1.50 -10.51
N ASN A 141 -10.21 1.63 -10.56
CA ASN A 141 -11.12 0.50 -10.41
C ASN A 141 -11.16 -0.33 -11.71
N ALA A 142 -11.95 -1.40 -11.72
CA ALA A 142 -12.10 -2.26 -12.89
C ALA A 142 -12.71 -1.57 -14.12
N MET A 143 -13.31 -0.39 -13.96
CA MET A 143 -13.87 0.44 -15.03
C MET A 143 -12.90 1.52 -15.52
N GLY A 144 -11.70 1.64 -14.93
CA GLY A 144 -10.70 2.65 -15.29
C GLY A 144 -10.91 4.00 -14.61
N GLU A 145 -11.79 4.09 -13.63
CA GLU A 145 -12.07 5.30 -12.84
C GLU A 145 -11.11 5.39 -11.66
N PHE A 146 -10.71 6.60 -11.25
CA PHE A 146 -9.85 6.80 -10.07
C PHE A 146 -10.52 6.21 -8.82
N TYR A 147 -9.82 5.35 -8.09
CA TYR A 147 -10.39 4.56 -7.02
C TYR A 147 -10.06 5.09 -5.62
N ASP A 148 -8.77 5.32 -5.32
CA ASP A 148 -8.30 5.67 -3.97
C ASP A 148 -8.39 7.19 -3.69
N ALA A 149 -9.54 7.76 -4.03
CA ALA A 149 -9.75 9.19 -4.01
C ALA A 149 -9.87 9.77 -2.60
N TRP A 150 -10.07 8.94 -1.57
CA TRP A 150 -10.09 9.41 -0.17
C TRP A 150 -8.68 9.71 0.36
N ALA A 151 -7.72 8.86 0.04
CA ALA A 151 -6.33 8.99 0.46
C ALA A 151 -5.58 10.06 -0.35
N THR A 152 -6.08 10.40 -1.53
CA THR A 152 -5.41 11.28 -2.48
C THR A 152 -5.98 12.70 -2.44
N ARG A 153 -5.12 13.71 -2.31
CA ARG A 153 -5.49 15.14 -2.24
C ARG A 153 -4.49 15.96 -3.02
N LYS A 154 -4.93 16.94 -3.81
CA LYS A 154 -4.02 17.85 -4.51
C LYS A 154 -3.47 18.93 -3.58
N THR A 155 -4.30 19.46 -2.67
CA THR A 155 -3.95 20.52 -1.72
C THR A 155 -4.44 20.19 -0.29
N SER A 156 -4.07 21.02 0.69
CA SER A 156 -4.45 20.89 2.11
C SER A 156 -5.95 21.07 2.37
N GLU A 157 -6.65 21.76 1.49
CA GLU A 157 -8.07 22.12 1.61
C GLU A 157 -8.97 20.99 1.09
N GLU A 158 -8.42 20.06 0.33
CA GLU A 158 -9.17 18.94 -0.24
C GLU A 158 -9.35 17.81 0.77
N THR A 159 -10.49 17.14 0.67
CA THR A 159 -10.78 15.90 1.41
C THR A 159 -10.93 14.69 0.50
N TRP A 160 -10.87 14.92 -0.83
CA TRP A 160 -11.11 13.94 -1.87
C TRP A 160 -10.46 14.34 -3.19
N TRP A 161 -9.96 13.38 -3.96
CA TRP A 161 -9.45 13.59 -5.30
C TRP A 161 -10.57 13.71 -6.34
N ASN A 162 -10.59 14.81 -7.10
CA ASN A 162 -11.57 15.05 -8.17
C ASN A 162 -10.93 15.56 -9.48
N HIS A 163 -9.64 15.31 -9.69
CA HIS A 163 -8.86 15.87 -10.82
C HIS A 163 -8.67 14.89 -11.99
N GLY A 164 -9.45 13.81 -12.05
CA GLY A 164 -9.35 12.79 -13.11
C GLY A 164 -8.12 11.90 -12.98
N ILE A 165 -7.72 11.26 -14.09
CA ILE A 165 -6.53 10.38 -14.12
C ILE A 165 -5.27 11.21 -14.39
N PRO A 166 -4.26 11.17 -13.51
CA PRO A 166 -3.04 11.95 -13.72
C PRO A 166 -2.30 11.46 -14.97
N GLN A 167 -1.91 12.40 -15.84
CA GLN A 167 -1.18 12.11 -17.09
C GLN A 167 0.33 12.40 -16.98
N GLN A 168 0.73 13.06 -15.90
CA GLN A 168 2.11 13.47 -15.64
C GLN A 168 2.42 13.34 -14.15
N GLU A 169 3.70 13.45 -13.81
CA GLU A 169 4.14 13.60 -12.43
C GLU A 169 3.40 14.77 -11.77
N THR A 170 2.80 14.49 -10.62
CA THR A 170 1.90 15.40 -9.95
C THR A 170 2.28 15.52 -8.48
N PRO A 171 2.78 16.69 -8.04
CA PRO A 171 2.89 16.98 -6.61
C PRO A 171 1.50 16.99 -5.97
N VAL A 172 1.37 16.33 -4.83
CA VAL A 172 0.10 16.14 -4.14
C VAL A 172 0.25 16.39 -2.65
N TRP A 173 -0.86 16.69 -1.99
CA TRP A 173 -0.89 16.85 -0.54
C TRP A 173 -0.78 15.51 0.19
N SER A 174 -1.49 14.49 -0.30
CA SER A 174 -1.45 13.13 0.22
C SER A 174 -1.68 12.10 -0.89
N THR A 175 -1.15 10.90 -0.71
CA THR A 175 -1.31 9.78 -1.65
C THR A 175 -1.00 8.43 -1.01
N PHE A 176 -1.52 7.34 -1.58
CA PHE A 176 -1.14 5.97 -1.21
C PHE A 176 -1.29 5.00 -2.38
N ASN A 177 -2.51 4.86 -2.93
CA ASN A 177 -2.79 4.16 -4.17
C ASN A 177 -2.26 2.71 -4.23
N GLY A 178 -2.36 1.99 -3.11
CA GLY A 178 -2.07 0.55 -3.01
C GLY A 178 -0.60 0.14 -3.08
N VAL A 179 0.25 0.89 -3.81
CA VAL A 179 1.71 0.75 -3.82
C VAL A 179 2.34 2.11 -3.58
N CYS A 180 3.03 2.24 -2.45
CA CYS A 180 3.61 3.51 -2.03
C CYS A 180 5.01 3.29 -1.46
N VAL A 181 5.96 4.10 -1.93
CA VAL A 181 7.34 4.14 -1.46
C VAL A 181 7.51 5.34 -0.54
N TYR A 182 8.14 5.12 0.60
CA TYR A 182 8.47 6.14 1.58
C TYR A 182 9.98 6.22 1.76
N ASN A 183 10.49 7.43 1.95
CA ASN A 183 11.76 7.67 2.63
C ASN A 183 11.66 7.15 4.07
N SER A 184 12.66 6.40 4.52
CA SER A 184 12.62 5.75 5.84
C SER A 184 12.84 6.70 7.00
N LYS A 185 13.57 7.80 6.78
CA LYS A 185 14.03 8.70 7.84
C LYS A 185 12.90 9.19 8.76
N PRO A 186 11.75 9.67 8.26
CA PRO A 186 10.65 10.07 9.15
C PRO A 186 10.13 8.94 10.04
N PHE A 187 10.08 7.70 9.55
CA PHE A 187 9.70 6.56 10.38
C PHE A 187 10.73 6.26 11.48
N CYS A 188 12.02 6.43 11.19
CA CYS A 188 13.09 6.30 12.18
C CYS A 188 12.97 7.36 13.29
N GLU A 189 12.54 8.56 12.92
CA GLU A 189 12.32 9.69 13.82
C GLU A 189 10.95 9.65 14.53
N GLY A 190 10.15 8.59 14.31
CA GLY A 190 8.92 8.33 15.07
C GLY A 190 7.60 8.56 14.31
N ALA A 191 7.64 8.87 13.01
CA ALA A 191 6.42 8.94 12.19
C ALA A 191 5.67 7.60 12.24
N ARG A 192 4.35 7.62 12.47
CA ARG A 192 3.51 6.42 12.50
C ARG A 192 2.15 6.69 11.88
N PHE A 193 1.53 5.65 11.34
CA PHE A 193 0.16 5.73 10.83
C PHE A 193 -0.79 5.98 12.01
N ALA A 194 -1.81 6.80 11.79
CA ALA A 194 -2.83 7.08 12.80
C ALA A 194 -4.16 7.35 12.11
N GLY A 195 -5.27 7.22 12.84
CA GLY A 195 -6.61 7.48 12.30
C GLY A 195 -7.19 8.86 12.59
N ILE A 196 -6.41 9.74 13.22
CA ILE A 196 -6.78 11.13 13.51
C ILE A 196 -5.78 12.03 12.82
N ASN A 197 -6.27 12.94 11.99
CA ASN A 197 -5.44 13.89 11.28
C ASN A 197 -4.90 14.96 12.25
N PRO A 198 -3.57 15.12 12.38
CA PRO A 198 -2.98 16.04 13.36
C PRO A 198 -3.26 17.51 13.05
N ARG A 199 -3.60 17.85 11.80
CA ARG A 199 -3.92 19.21 11.38
C ARG A 199 -5.36 19.60 11.66
N THR A 200 -6.32 18.70 11.39
CA THR A 200 -7.75 18.99 11.55
C THR A 200 -8.33 18.47 12.86
N ASN A 201 -7.63 17.57 13.55
CA ASN A 201 -8.08 16.84 14.74
C ASN A 201 -9.36 15.99 14.49
N GLU A 202 -9.57 15.56 13.25
CA GLU A 202 -10.71 14.73 12.83
C GLU A 202 -10.29 13.32 12.40
N ILE A 203 -11.24 12.39 12.35
CA ILE A 203 -11.02 11.07 11.75
C ILE A 203 -10.73 11.25 10.26
N ASP A 204 -9.67 10.62 9.77
CA ASP A 204 -9.26 10.71 8.37
C ASP A 204 -8.61 9.41 7.91
N CYS A 205 -8.40 9.22 6.61
CA CYS A 205 -7.70 8.05 6.07
C CYS A 205 -6.28 7.95 6.66
N ASP A 206 -5.87 6.76 7.14
CA ASP A 206 -4.59 6.56 7.80
C ASP A 206 -3.39 6.94 6.94
N THR A 207 -3.53 6.78 5.62
CA THR A 207 -2.51 7.11 4.63
C THR A 207 -2.50 8.60 4.25
N THR A 208 -3.63 9.31 4.41
CA THR A 208 -3.63 10.78 4.44
C THR A 208 -2.92 11.29 5.69
N VAL A 209 -3.20 10.67 6.84
CA VAL A 209 -2.63 11.09 8.13
C VAL A 209 -1.12 10.94 8.15
N ILE A 210 -0.56 9.83 7.64
CA ILE A 210 0.90 9.69 7.58
C ILE A 210 1.55 10.76 6.69
N CYS A 211 0.88 11.21 5.62
CA CYS A 211 1.35 12.32 4.79
C CYS A 211 1.41 13.64 5.58
N GLU A 212 0.40 13.93 6.41
CA GLU A 212 0.40 15.11 7.31
C GLU A 212 1.52 15.02 8.36
N VAL A 213 1.77 13.82 8.90
CA VAL A 213 2.89 13.57 9.83
C VAL A 213 4.23 13.85 9.14
N PHE A 214 4.47 13.28 7.95
CA PHE A 214 5.69 13.53 7.16
C PHE A 214 5.89 15.03 6.88
N ARG A 215 4.82 15.74 6.50
CA ARG A 215 4.85 17.20 6.28
C ARG A 215 5.26 17.95 7.55
N SER A 216 4.73 17.58 8.71
CA SER A 216 5.10 18.20 10.00
C SER A 216 6.58 17.97 10.37
N MET A 217 7.19 16.93 9.80
CA MET A 217 8.62 16.59 9.94
C MET A 217 9.47 17.16 8.80
N LYS A 218 8.96 18.14 8.04
CA LYS A 218 9.64 18.79 6.90
C LYS A 218 10.00 17.83 5.77
N SER A 219 9.32 16.69 5.68
CA SER A 219 9.41 15.72 4.58
C SER A 219 8.15 15.85 3.73
N SER A 220 8.12 16.85 2.84
CA SER A 220 6.91 17.31 2.17
C SER A 220 6.85 17.03 0.67
N GLU A 221 7.88 16.40 0.11
CA GLU A 221 7.93 16.05 -1.32
C GLU A 221 7.10 14.78 -1.58
N ILE A 222 5.79 14.97 -1.69
CA ILE A 222 4.80 13.90 -1.89
C ILE A 222 4.34 13.94 -3.34
N ILE A 223 4.63 12.86 -4.06
CA ILE A 223 4.53 12.81 -5.52
C ILE A 223 3.67 11.63 -5.95
N MET A 224 2.75 11.90 -6.88
CA MET A 224 1.98 10.87 -7.59
C MET A 224 2.46 10.81 -9.04
N LEU A 225 3.02 9.66 -9.44
CA LEU A 225 3.46 9.40 -10.81
C LEU A 225 2.28 8.92 -11.68
N PRO A 226 2.33 9.11 -13.01
CA PRO A 226 1.32 8.61 -13.95
C PRO A 226 1.49 7.09 -14.19
N ILE A 227 1.59 6.33 -13.11
CA ILE A 227 1.72 4.88 -13.07
C ILE A 227 0.41 4.31 -12.55
N ASN A 228 -0.22 3.44 -13.33
CA ASN A 228 -1.51 2.86 -12.96
C ASN A 228 -1.34 1.61 -12.11
N VAL A 229 -1.93 1.63 -10.92
CA VAL A 229 -2.22 0.47 -10.08
C VAL A 229 -3.70 0.12 -10.25
N ARG A 230 -4.05 -1.15 -10.43
CA ARG A 230 -5.44 -1.55 -10.67
C ARG A 230 -6.01 -2.26 -9.45
N HIS A 231 -7.14 -1.75 -8.97
CA HIS A 231 -7.97 -2.47 -8.03
C HIS A 231 -8.87 -3.45 -8.82
N PRO A 232 -8.86 -4.75 -8.48
CA PRO A 232 -9.69 -5.74 -9.15
C PRO A 232 -11.17 -5.52 -8.81
N PRO A 233 -12.10 -6.09 -9.61
CA PRO A 233 -13.52 -5.86 -9.43
C PRO A 233 -14.01 -6.18 -8.00
N ASN A 234 -14.58 -5.20 -7.31
CA ASN A 234 -15.13 -5.35 -5.97
C ASN A 234 -16.68 -5.33 -5.96
N THR A 235 -17.31 -4.57 -6.86
CA THR A 235 -18.78 -4.49 -6.98
C THR A 235 -19.34 -5.47 -8.02
N PHE A 236 -20.65 -5.76 -7.91
CA PHE A 236 -21.35 -6.55 -8.94
C PHE A 236 -21.31 -5.86 -10.32
N LYS A 237 -21.45 -4.53 -10.35
CA LYS A 237 -21.35 -3.72 -11.58
C LYS A 237 -19.99 -3.87 -12.25
N GLU A 238 -18.92 -3.75 -11.48
CA GLU A 238 -17.55 -3.92 -11.98
C GLU A 238 -17.29 -5.35 -12.46
N ARG A 239 -17.77 -6.35 -11.73
CA ARG A 239 -17.64 -7.76 -12.15
C ARG A 239 -18.37 -8.02 -13.46
N LEU A 240 -19.58 -7.48 -13.62
CA LEU A 240 -20.36 -7.60 -14.85
C LEU A 240 -19.70 -6.87 -16.01
N TYR A 241 -19.18 -5.66 -15.77
CA TYR A 241 -18.42 -4.89 -16.75
C TYR A 241 -17.19 -5.68 -17.23
N TYR A 242 -16.40 -6.21 -16.30
CA TYR A 242 -15.20 -6.99 -16.60
C TYR A 242 -15.52 -8.27 -17.38
N LEU A 243 -16.62 -8.97 -17.03
CA LEU A 243 -17.08 -10.15 -17.75
C LEU A 243 -17.47 -9.82 -19.20
N LYS A 244 -18.20 -8.70 -19.40
CA LYS A 244 -18.58 -8.22 -20.74
C LYS A 244 -17.36 -7.86 -21.58
N GLN A 245 -16.36 -7.16 -21.02
CA GLN A 245 -15.14 -6.81 -21.75
C GLN A 245 -14.38 -8.07 -22.21
N ARG A 246 -14.23 -9.07 -21.32
CA ARG A 246 -13.64 -10.37 -21.67
C ARG A 246 -14.38 -11.10 -22.80
N LEU A 247 -15.71 -11.09 -22.77
CA LEU A 247 -16.53 -11.72 -23.81
C LEU A 247 -16.42 -11.01 -25.16
N LEU A 248 -16.14 -9.71 -25.17
CA LEU A 248 -16.01 -8.88 -26.37
C LEU A 248 -14.59 -8.88 -26.97
N GLY A 249 -13.66 -9.68 -26.43
CA GLY A 249 -12.27 -9.75 -26.92
C GLY A 249 -11.46 -8.47 -26.72
N ARG A 250 -12.02 -7.49 -25.98
CA ARG A 250 -11.32 -6.28 -25.57
C ARG A 250 -10.62 -6.62 -24.27
N GLY A 251 -9.33 -6.93 -24.36
CA GLY A 251 -8.49 -7.25 -23.22
C GLY A 251 -8.72 -6.21 -22.12
N ALA A 252 -9.09 -6.70 -20.94
CA ALA A 252 -9.29 -5.88 -19.75
C ALA A 252 -7.96 -5.42 -19.19
#